data_AF-A0A7V3I626-F1
#
_entry.id   AF-A0A7V3I626-F1
#
_cell.length_a   1.000
_cell.length_b   1.000
_cell.length_c   1.000
_cell.angle_alpha   90.00
_cell.angle_beta   90.00
_cell.angle_gamma   90.00
#
_symmetry.space_group_name_H-M   'P 1'
#
loop_
_entity.id
_entity.type
_entity.pdbx_description
1 polymer ?
#
loop_
_entity_poly.entity_id
_entity_poly.type
_entity_poly.pdbx_seq_one_letter_code
_entity_poly.pdbx_strand_id
1 'polypeptide(L)'
;MQAIRRLVCPLGIFRENEVTTMSRSSLLLRVALMLFAALLTAPVLRGQAADQRERQAVVVVRVHPEATLTVDGKETRQTGERRRFVSPPLEPGKKYTYTFVAEWMPRNNYETYKVTRKVTVEAGKTVEIDMSEADLKKGDILFIRFVPTPPEVIDAMMKLAKVGEDDVVYDLGCGDGSLVIAAVKQFHAKRGVGIDLDPQRIREAKAKAKEAGVEDKVEFRQGNVLEVDDIAKATVVMLYMSDEMNQKLMPILQKQLKPGARIVSHRFTMGGWQPDKTVTVDLPQEDIPEEKL
;
A
#
# COMPACT_ATOMS: atom_id res chain seq x y z
N MET A 1 4.25 53.28 -24.20
CA MET A 1 3.32 53.85 -25.19
C MET A 1 2.97 52.75 -26.19
N GLN A 2 1.70 52.66 -26.60
CA GLN A 2 1.12 51.71 -27.60
C GLN A 2 0.88 50.29 -27.06
N ALA A 3 -0.33 49.79 -26.80
CA ALA A 3 -1.65 49.88 -27.48
C ALA A 3 -1.73 49.13 -28.82
N ILE A 4 -2.46 48.00 -28.77
CA ILE A 4 -3.48 47.50 -29.70
C ILE A 4 -3.11 47.43 -31.20
N ARG A 5 -3.25 46.23 -31.79
CA ARG A 5 -3.85 46.06 -33.12
C ARG A 5 -4.41 44.64 -33.33
N ARG A 6 -5.74 44.59 -33.53
CA ARG A 6 -6.49 43.50 -34.18
C ARG A 6 -6.27 43.56 -35.70
N LEU A 7 -6.16 42.40 -36.34
CA LEU A 7 -6.49 42.12 -37.76
C LEU A 7 -7.15 40.73 -37.76
N VAL A 8 -8.46 40.54 -37.97
CA VAL A 8 -9.25 40.62 -39.22
C VAL A 8 -8.60 39.86 -40.38
N CYS A 9 -9.20 38.72 -40.74
CA CYS A 9 -8.92 37.98 -41.97
C CYS A 9 -10.22 37.93 -42.80
N PRO A 10 -10.21 38.24 -44.11
CA PRO A 10 -11.43 38.40 -44.90
C PRO A 10 -11.91 37.08 -45.52
N LEU A 11 -13.23 37.01 -45.68
CA LEU A 11 -13.95 36.01 -46.48
C LEU A 11 -13.46 36.02 -47.94
N GLY A 12 -13.04 34.86 -48.43
CA GLY A 12 -12.76 34.57 -49.84
C GLY A 12 -13.86 33.71 -50.44
N ILE A 13 -14.59 34.29 -51.39
CA ILE A 13 -15.58 33.67 -52.27
C ILE A 13 -14.88 32.68 -53.20
N PHE A 14 -15.36 31.43 -53.29
CA PHE A 14 -14.95 30.50 -54.34
C PHE A 14 -16.14 30.13 -55.23
N ARG A 15 -15.89 30.23 -56.54
CA ARG A 15 -16.78 30.03 -57.70
C ARG A 15 -17.33 28.60 -57.80
N GLU A 16 -18.57 28.50 -58.26
CA GLU A 16 -19.16 27.30 -58.88
C GLU A 16 -18.51 26.94 -60.23
N ASN A 17 -18.68 25.66 -60.57
CA ASN A 17 -18.55 24.98 -61.87
C ASN A 17 -17.22 24.26 -62.18
N GLU A 18 -17.22 22.96 -61.91
CA GLU A 18 -17.17 21.95 -62.99
C GLU A 18 -17.72 20.61 -62.46
N VAL A 19 -18.97 20.29 -62.84
CA VAL A 19 -19.56 18.96 -62.61
C VAL A 19 -18.99 18.02 -63.66
N THR A 20 -17.94 17.30 -63.31
CA THR A 20 -17.49 16.14 -64.08
C THR A 20 -18.50 15.01 -63.85
N THR A 21 -19.24 14.66 -64.89
CA THR A 21 -20.16 13.52 -64.90
C THR A 21 -19.37 12.21 -64.76
N MET A 22 -19.19 11.75 -63.52
CA MET A 22 -18.76 10.37 -63.26
C MET A 22 -19.87 9.41 -63.70
N SER A 23 -19.60 8.64 -64.74
CA SER A 23 -20.48 7.56 -65.19
C SER A 23 -20.85 6.63 -64.04
N ARG A 24 -22.15 6.37 -63.85
CA ARG A 24 -22.71 5.45 -62.83
C ARG A 24 -22.08 4.04 -62.87
N SER A 25 -21.54 3.61 -64.02
CA SER A 25 -20.83 2.33 -64.15
C SER A 25 -19.47 2.29 -63.45
N SER A 26 -18.78 3.44 -63.32
CA SER A 26 -17.48 3.54 -62.65
C SER A 26 -17.60 3.60 -61.11
N LEU A 27 -18.72 4.10 -60.59
CA LEU A 27 -18.97 4.20 -59.15
C LEU A 27 -19.37 2.84 -58.56
N LEU A 28 -20.23 2.07 -59.25
CA LEU A 28 -20.60 0.71 -58.85
C LEU A 28 -19.39 -0.24 -58.91
N LEU A 29 -18.51 -0.09 -59.90
CA LEU A 29 -17.30 -0.91 -60.03
C LEU A 29 -16.25 -0.57 -58.95
N ARG A 30 -16.11 0.71 -58.56
CA ARG A 30 -15.21 1.15 -57.47
C ARG A 30 -15.72 0.76 -56.08
N VAL A 31 -17.03 0.82 -55.85
CA VAL A 31 -17.65 0.34 -54.60
C VAL A 31 -17.57 -1.19 -54.51
N ALA A 32 -17.80 -1.91 -55.61
CA ALA A 32 -17.64 -3.36 -55.68
C ALA A 32 -16.17 -3.78 -55.48
N LEU A 33 -15.18 -3.10 -56.06
CA LEU A 33 -13.75 -3.37 -55.83
C LEU A 33 -13.34 -3.10 -54.37
N MET A 34 -13.84 -2.03 -53.74
CA MET A 34 -13.57 -1.76 -52.32
C MET A 34 -14.19 -2.82 -51.40
N LEU A 35 -15.40 -3.30 -51.70
CA LEU A 35 -16.04 -4.40 -50.97
C LEU A 35 -15.32 -5.75 -51.19
N PHE A 36 -14.83 -6.02 -52.41
CA PHE A 36 -14.04 -7.24 -52.71
C PHE A 36 -12.66 -7.22 -52.06
N ALA A 37 -11.97 -6.07 -52.08
CA ALA A 37 -10.71 -5.88 -51.38
C ALA A 37 -10.87 -5.99 -49.85
N ALA A 38 -11.99 -5.49 -49.29
CA ALA A 38 -12.34 -5.68 -47.89
C ALA A 38 -12.62 -7.16 -47.54
N LEU A 39 -13.27 -7.93 -48.42
CA LEU A 39 -13.52 -9.36 -48.22
C LEU A 39 -12.24 -10.24 -48.29
N LEU A 40 -11.25 -9.86 -49.10
CA LEU A 40 -9.99 -10.61 -49.25
C LEU A 40 -8.94 -10.28 -48.18
N THR A 41 -9.00 -9.08 -47.59
CA THR A 41 -8.05 -8.64 -46.56
C THR A 41 -8.48 -9.00 -45.15
N ALA A 42 -9.79 -9.11 -44.89
CA ALA A 42 -10.32 -9.48 -43.57
C ALA A 42 -9.84 -10.84 -43.02
N PRO A 43 -9.70 -11.92 -43.81
CA PRO A 43 -9.19 -13.21 -43.34
C PRO A 43 -7.72 -13.15 -42.93
N VAL A 44 -6.90 -12.41 -43.68
CA VAL A 44 -5.46 -12.23 -43.40
C VAL A 44 -5.26 -11.40 -42.13
N LEU A 45 -6.00 -10.29 -41.98
CA LEU A 45 -6.01 -9.49 -40.76
C LEU A 45 -6.49 -10.29 -39.54
N ARG A 46 -7.51 -11.15 -39.71
CA ARG A 46 -7.97 -12.08 -38.66
C ARG A 46 -6.91 -13.12 -38.30
N GLY A 47 -6.23 -13.72 -39.29
CA GLY A 47 -5.17 -14.71 -39.07
C GLY A 47 -3.96 -14.11 -38.35
N GLN A 48 -3.55 -12.90 -38.73
CA GLN A 48 -2.47 -12.18 -38.04
C GLN A 48 -2.85 -11.78 -36.61
N ALA A 49 -4.09 -11.35 -36.38
CA ALA A 49 -4.59 -11.06 -35.04
C ALA A 49 -4.73 -12.31 -34.15
N ALA A 50 -5.02 -13.47 -34.74
CA ALA A 50 -5.07 -14.75 -34.03
C ALA A 50 -3.67 -15.25 -33.66
N ASP A 51 -2.71 -15.25 -34.60
CA ASP A 51 -1.31 -15.63 -34.37
C ASP A 51 -0.65 -14.70 -33.32
N GLN A 52 -0.95 -13.40 -33.33
CA GLN A 52 -0.48 -12.50 -32.27
C GLN A 52 -1.06 -12.85 -30.88
N ARG A 53 -2.35 -13.21 -30.78
CA ARG A 53 -2.96 -13.59 -29.50
C ARG A 53 -2.37 -14.88 -28.95
N GLU A 54 -2.05 -15.85 -29.80
CA GLU A 54 -1.41 -17.11 -29.40
C GLU A 54 0.03 -16.91 -28.91
N ARG A 55 0.69 -15.83 -29.34
CA ARG A 55 2.03 -15.46 -28.88
C ARG A 55 2.04 -14.59 -27.65
N GLN A 56 0.91 -14.13 -27.14
CA GLN A 56 0.88 -13.28 -25.94
C GLN A 56 0.32 -14.06 -24.76
N ALA A 57 0.84 -13.76 -23.58
CA ALA A 57 0.20 -14.15 -22.33
C ALA A 57 -0.71 -13.03 -21.84
N VAL A 58 -1.76 -13.43 -21.12
CA VAL A 58 -2.65 -12.50 -20.42
C VAL A 58 -2.51 -12.76 -18.92
N VAL A 59 -2.29 -11.71 -18.15
CA VAL A 59 -2.41 -11.77 -16.69
C VAL A 59 -3.58 -10.90 -16.27
N VAL A 60 -4.60 -11.53 -15.68
CA VAL A 60 -5.68 -10.82 -15.02
C VAL A 60 -5.28 -10.63 -13.57
N VAL A 61 -5.20 -9.37 -13.15
CA VAL A 61 -4.78 -8.98 -11.81
C VAL A 61 -6.00 -8.40 -11.10
N ARG A 62 -6.43 -9.04 -10.01
CA ARG A 62 -7.34 -8.40 -9.06
C ARG A 62 -6.51 -7.59 -8.06
N VAL A 63 -6.87 -6.32 -7.86
CA VAL A 63 -6.21 -5.39 -6.95
C VAL A 63 -7.23 -4.64 -6.13
N HIS A 64 -6.78 -3.98 -5.06
CA HIS A 64 -7.58 -3.03 -4.32
C HIS A 64 -8.06 -1.88 -5.24
N PRO A 65 -9.28 -1.33 -5.09
CA PRO A 65 -9.81 -0.26 -5.96
C PRO A 65 -8.87 0.94 -6.11
N GLU A 66 -8.21 1.31 -5.01
CA GLU A 66 -7.33 2.48 -4.91
C GLU A 66 -5.86 2.16 -5.24
N ALA A 67 -5.56 0.92 -5.66
CA ALA A 67 -4.17 0.52 -5.91
C ALA A 67 -3.58 1.15 -7.17
N THR A 68 -2.33 1.56 -7.06
CA THR A 68 -1.42 1.63 -8.21
C THR A 68 -0.93 0.22 -8.52
N LEU A 69 -0.64 -0.06 -9.79
CA LEU A 69 -0.10 -1.35 -10.22
C LEU A 69 1.08 -1.09 -11.13
N THR A 70 2.23 -1.70 -10.80
CA THR A 70 3.40 -1.74 -11.67
C THR A 70 3.67 -3.16 -12.17
N VAL A 71 4.23 -3.27 -13.36
CA VAL A 71 4.74 -4.52 -13.94
C VAL A 71 6.19 -4.31 -14.33
N ASP A 72 7.10 -5.11 -13.76
CA ASP A 72 8.56 -4.96 -13.87
C ASP A 72 9.02 -3.52 -13.59
N GLY A 73 8.44 -2.91 -12.55
CA GLY A 73 8.74 -1.54 -12.11
C GLY A 73 8.13 -0.43 -12.96
N LYS A 74 7.36 -0.76 -14.02
CA LYS A 74 6.67 0.23 -14.86
C LYS A 74 5.21 0.36 -14.44
N GLU A 75 4.79 1.58 -14.14
CA GLU A 75 3.41 1.87 -13.76
C GLU A 75 2.42 1.61 -14.91
N THR A 76 1.27 1.02 -14.57
CA THR A 76 0.18 0.76 -15.49
C THR A 76 -0.87 1.87 -15.43
N ARG A 77 -1.63 2.07 -16.52
CA ARG A 77 -2.66 3.12 -16.61
C ARG A 77 -4.09 2.63 -16.32
N GLN A 78 -4.28 1.32 -16.20
CA GLN A 78 -5.60 0.75 -15.97
C GLN A 78 -6.04 1.02 -14.53
N THR A 79 -7.31 1.37 -14.35
CA THR A 79 -7.97 1.59 -13.06
C THR A 79 -9.01 0.49 -12.81
N GLY A 80 -9.62 0.50 -11.62
CA GLY A 80 -10.58 -0.52 -11.20
C GLY A 80 -9.94 -1.76 -10.58
N GLU A 81 -10.78 -2.61 -9.99
CA GLU A 81 -10.35 -3.79 -9.21
C GLU A 81 -9.80 -4.92 -10.06
N ARG A 82 -10.25 -5.08 -11.32
CA ARG A 82 -9.82 -6.15 -12.21
C ARG A 82 -9.10 -5.55 -13.41
N ARG A 83 -7.78 -5.71 -13.48
CA ARG A 83 -6.91 -5.15 -14.50
C ARG A 83 -6.31 -6.26 -15.35
N ARG A 84 -6.00 -5.96 -16.61
CA ARG A 84 -5.49 -6.96 -17.55
C ARG A 84 -4.14 -6.53 -18.12
N PHE A 85 -3.09 -7.23 -17.75
CA PHE A 85 -1.79 -7.12 -18.42
C PHE A 85 -1.75 -8.07 -19.62
N VAL A 86 -1.24 -7.59 -20.75
CA VAL A 86 -0.97 -8.42 -21.94
C VAL A 86 0.53 -8.31 -22.20
N SER A 87 1.21 -9.45 -22.25
CA SER A 87 2.65 -9.48 -22.47
C SER A 87 3.01 -9.01 -23.89
N PRO A 88 4.25 -8.58 -24.13
CA PRO A 88 4.83 -8.63 -25.47
C PRO A 88 4.73 -10.05 -26.08
N PRO A 89 4.86 -10.21 -27.40
CA PRO A 89 4.94 -11.52 -28.03
C PRO A 89 6.04 -12.38 -27.40
N LEU A 90 5.72 -13.61 -27.10
CA LEU A 90 6.51 -14.62 -26.41
C LEU A 90 6.81 -15.77 -27.37
N GLU A 91 7.93 -16.45 -27.14
CA GLU A 91 8.22 -17.68 -27.86
C GLU A 91 7.35 -18.83 -27.34
N PRO A 92 6.69 -19.61 -28.21
CA PRO A 92 5.90 -20.76 -27.81
C PRO A 92 6.72 -21.78 -27.00
N GLY A 93 6.13 -22.29 -25.92
CA GLY A 93 6.76 -23.29 -25.04
C GLY A 93 7.81 -22.75 -24.08
N LYS A 94 8.19 -21.45 -24.16
CA LYS A 94 9.06 -20.80 -23.17
C LYS A 94 8.27 -20.16 -22.04
N LYS A 95 8.86 -20.19 -20.84
CA LYS A 95 8.32 -19.56 -19.64
C LYS A 95 8.99 -18.21 -19.41
N TYR A 96 8.18 -17.20 -19.12
CA TYR A 96 8.62 -15.84 -18.81
C TYR A 96 8.07 -15.43 -17.45
N THR A 97 8.83 -14.68 -16.66
CA THR A 97 8.38 -14.23 -15.34
C THR A 97 8.28 -12.71 -15.31
N TYR A 98 7.14 -12.23 -14.84
CA TYR A 98 6.85 -10.80 -14.63
C TYR A 98 6.68 -10.54 -13.13
N THR A 99 7.16 -9.39 -12.67
CA THR A 99 6.97 -8.93 -11.29
C THR A 99 5.86 -7.90 -11.23
N PHE A 100 4.78 -8.24 -10.55
CA PHE A 100 3.66 -7.34 -10.29
C PHE A 100 3.80 -6.76 -8.89
N VAL A 101 3.62 -5.44 -8.77
CA VAL A 101 3.58 -4.75 -7.48
C VAL A 101 2.31 -3.91 -7.44
N ALA A 102 1.42 -4.24 -6.50
CA ALA A 102 0.25 -3.44 -6.19
C ALA A 102 0.53 -2.65 -4.90
N GLU A 103 0.31 -1.34 -4.95
CA GLU A 103 0.54 -0.45 -3.81
C GLU A 103 -0.66 0.47 -3.61
N TRP A 104 -1.19 0.52 -2.40
CA TRP A 104 -2.32 1.39 -2.05
C TRP A 104 -2.20 1.90 -0.63
N MET A 105 -2.82 3.05 -0.41
CA MET A 105 -2.99 3.66 0.89
C MET A 105 -4.48 3.91 1.07
N PRO A 106 -5.15 3.21 2.00
CA PRO A 106 -6.54 3.51 2.32
C PRO A 106 -6.69 4.97 2.76
N ARG A 107 -7.91 5.48 2.71
CA ARG A 107 -8.25 6.87 3.09
C ARG A 107 -7.87 7.28 4.53
N ASN A 108 -7.31 6.38 5.34
CA ASN A 108 -6.80 6.69 6.67
C ASN A 108 -5.41 7.36 6.66
N ASN A 109 -4.73 7.48 5.50
CA ASN A 109 -3.42 8.13 5.32
C ASN A 109 -2.31 7.63 6.27
N TYR A 110 -2.51 6.47 6.89
CA TYR A 110 -1.68 5.97 7.98
C TYR A 110 -1.02 4.65 7.62
N GLU A 111 -1.64 3.88 6.73
CA GLU A 111 -1.19 2.56 6.31
C GLU A 111 -0.89 2.53 4.81
N THR A 112 0.27 2.02 4.43
CA THR A 112 0.59 1.72 3.03
C THR A 112 0.80 0.23 2.86
N TYR A 113 0.04 -0.36 1.95
CA TYR A 113 0.12 -1.77 1.62
C TYR A 113 0.89 -1.93 0.32
N LYS A 114 1.81 -2.89 0.30
CA LYS A 114 2.57 -3.24 -0.89
C LYS A 114 2.61 -4.75 -1.06
N VAL A 115 1.94 -5.22 -2.09
CA VAL A 115 1.81 -6.63 -2.45
C VAL A 115 2.65 -6.92 -3.68
N THR A 116 3.54 -7.90 -3.59
CA THR A 116 4.41 -8.29 -4.71
C THR A 116 4.13 -9.73 -5.14
N ARG A 117 3.95 -9.95 -6.44
CA ARG A 117 3.80 -11.29 -7.02
C ARG A 117 4.73 -11.46 -8.21
N LYS A 118 5.51 -12.54 -8.21
CA LYS A 118 6.24 -13.00 -9.39
C LYS A 118 5.38 -14.04 -10.11
N VAL A 119 5.01 -13.74 -11.35
CA VAL A 119 4.05 -14.55 -12.12
C VAL A 119 4.76 -15.10 -13.35
N THR A 120 4.81 -16.42 -13.43
CA THR A 120 5.31 -17.11 -14.62
C THR A 120 4.18 -17.33 -15.61
N VAL A 121 4.42 -16.95 -16.87
CA VAL A 121 3.47 -17.06 -17.97
C VAL A 121 4.10 -17.77 -19.17
N GLU A 122 3.25 -18.26 -20.06
CA GLU A 122 3.62 -18.86 -21.35
C GLU A 122 2.70 -18.31 -22.44
N ALA A 123 3.18 -18.34 -23.69
CA ALA A 123 2.43 -17.88 -24.86
C ALA A 123 1.02 -18.51 -24.93
N GLY A 124 0.00 -17.69 -25.20
CA GLY A 124 -1.39 -18.11 -25.37
C GLY A 124 -2.14 -18.40 -24.06
N LYS A 125 -1.46 -18.39 -22.91
CA LYS A 125 -2.08 -18.68 -21.62
C LYS A 125 -2.64 -17.42 -20.95
N THR A 126 -3.69 -17.63 -20.18
CA THR A 126 -4.20 -16.64 -19.22
C THR A 126 -3.90 -17.11 -17.80
N VAL A 127 -3.35 -16.21 -16.98
CA VAL A 127 -3.12 -16.43 -15.55
C VAL A 127 -3.94 -15.40 -14.77
N GLU A 128 -4.62 -15.83 -13.71
CA GLU A 128 -5.29 -14.91 -12.79
C GLU A 128 -4.54 -14.86 -11.46
N ILE A 129 -4.34 -13.67 -10.92
CA ILE A 129 -3.74 -13.45 -9.61
C ILE A 129 -4.62 -12.50 -8.78
N ASP A 130 -4.71 -12.77 -7.49
CA ASP A 130 -5.34 -11.88 -6.52
C ASP A 130 -4.27 -11.18 -5.67
N MET A 131 -4.31 -9.85 -5.72
CA MET A 131 -3.45 -8.92 -5.01
C MET A 131 -4.30 -7.82 -4.34
N SER A 132 -5.60 -8.06 -4.11
CA SER A 132 -6.49 -7.08 -3.47
C SER A 132 -6.28 -6.97 -1.96
N GLU A 133 -5.60 -7.94 -1.36
CA GLU A 133 -5.31 -7.99 0.08
C GLU A 133 -3.84 -8.35 0.30
N ALA A 134 -3.24 -7.79 1.34
CA ALA A 134 -1.86 -8.11 1.71
C ALA A 134 -1.79 -9.33 2.62
N ASP A 135 -0.92 -10.28 2.26
CA ASP A 135 -0.61 -11.45 3.07
C ASP A 135 0.75 -11.27 3.74
N LEU A 136 0.73 -10.74 4.97
CA LEU A 136 1.95 -10.44 5.72
C LEU A 136 2.78 -11.69 6.01
N LYS A 137 2.18 -12.89 6.00
CA LYS A 137 2.92 -14.17 6.13
C LYS A 137 3.73 -14.52 4.88
N LYS A 138 3.38 -13.94 3.73
CA LYS A 138 4.12 -14.07 2.46
C LYS A 138 5.15 -12.96 2.26
N GLY A 139 5.34 -12.09 3.26
CA GLY A 139 6.26 -10.96 3.19
C GLY A 139 5.71 -9.76 2.41
N ASP A 140 4.39 -9.69 2.20
CA ASP A 140 3.76 -8.44 1.76
C ASP A 140 3.95 -7.38 2.86
N ILE A 141 4.12 -6.12 2.46
CA ILE A 141 4.49 -5.04 3.38
C ILE A 141 3.23 -4.28 3.77
N LEU A 142 3.02 -4.13 5.08
CA LEU A 142 2.14 -3.12 5.66
C LEU A 142 3.04 -2.13 6.39
N PHE A 143 3.21 -0.96 5.78
CA PHE A 143 3.94 0.15 6.38
C PHE A 143 2.97 1.00 7.19
N ILE A 144 3.33 1.25 8.45
CA ILE A 144 2.62 2.16 9.33
C ILE A 144 3.43 3.45 9.43
N ARG A 145 2.80 4.59 9.11
CA ARG A 145 3.43 5.90 9.22
C ARG A 145 3.85 6.17 10.67
N PHE A 146 5.10 6.54 10.88
CA PHE A 146 5.55 6.96 12.21
C PHE A 146 4.93 8.31 12.60
N VAL A 147 4.16 8.31 13.69
CA VAL A 147 3.68 9.50 14.39
C VAL A 147 3.96 9.27 15.87
N PRO A 148 4.76 10.12 16.54
CA PRO A 148 5.08 9.92 17.94
C PRO A 148 3.84 10.10 18.83
N THR A 149 3.74 9.32 19.89
CA THR A 149 2.73 9.51 20.93
C THR A 149 3.07 10.76 21.77
N PRO A 150 2.16 11.74 21.93
CA PRO A 150 2.41 12.92 22.75
C PRO A 150 2.72 12.57 24.22
N PRO A 151 3.53 13.37 24.94
CA PRO A 151 3.91 13.10 26.33
C PRO A 151 2.71 12.91 27.28
N GLU A 152 1.65 13.69 27.11
CA GLU A 152 0.42 13.63 27.89
C GLU A 152 -0.29 12.28 27.71
N VAL A 153 -0.29 11.76 26.47
CA VAL A 153 -0.85 10.45 26.17
C VAL A 153 0.05 9.34 26.73
N ILE A 154 1.38 9.47 26.63
CA ILE A 154 2.32 8.52 27.23
C ILE A 154 2.05 8.38 28.73
N ASP A 155 1.96 9.50 29.46
CA ASP A 155 1.65 9.50 30.88
C ASP A 155 0.30 8.84 31.19
N ALA A 156 -0.75 9.18 30.42
CA ALA A 156 -2.07 8.57 30.57
C ALA A 156 -2.06 7.05 30.31
N MET A 157 -1.35 6.58 29.27
CA MET A 157 -1.22 5.15 28.96
C MET A 157 -0.53 4.40 30.10
N MET A 158 0.56 4.95 30.64
CA MET A 158 1.30 4.35 31.76
C MET A 158 0.44 4.29 33.03
N LYS A 159 -0.30 5.36 33.34
CA LYS A 159 -1.23 5.40 34.48
C LYS A 159 -2.41 4.45 34.32
N LEU A 160 -2.96 4.34 33.11
CA LEU A 160 -4.04 3.41 32.80
C LEU A 160 -3.61 1.96 32.99
N ALA A 161 -2.41 1.62 32.51
CA ALA A 161 -1.77 0.33 32.75
C ALA A 161 -1.32 0.13 34.20
N LYS A 162 -1.25 1.18 35.02
CA LYS A 162 -0.66 1.16 36.37
C LYS A 162 0.78 0.59 36.33
N VAL A 163 1.60 1.11 35.41
CA VAL A 163 3.00 0.69 35.29
C VAL A 163 3.76 1.00 36.58
N GLY A 164 4.54 0.04 37.08
CA GLY A 164 5.39 0.20 38.26
C GLY A 164 6.66 -0.65 38.23
N GLU A 165 7.37 -0.70 39.35
CA GLU A 165 8.73 -1.26 39.45
C GLU A 165 8.87 -2.76 39.15
N ASP A 166 7.77 -3.50 39.20
CA ASP A 166 7.74 -4.93 38.85
C ASP A 166 7.48 -5.17 37.36
N ASP A 167 7.17 -4.13 36.59
CA ASP A 167 6.69 -4.28 35.22
C ASP A 167 7.80 -4.44 34.19
N VAL A 168 7.54 -5.33 33.24
CA VAL A 168 8.28 -5.46 32.00
C VAL A 168 7.38 -4.98 30.87
N VAL A 169 7.68 -3.79 30.35
CA VAL A 169 6.85 -3.10 29.35
C VAL A 169 7.36 -3.42 27.95
N TYR A 170 6.47 -3.91 27.09
CA TYR A 170 6.73 -4.09 25.66
C TYR A 170 5.99 -3.03 24.86
N ASP A 171 6.63 -2.53 23.81
CA ASP A 171 6.04 -1.60 22.84
C ASP A 171 6.21 -2.18 21.43
N LEU A 172 5.10 -2.58 20.81
CA LEU A 172 5.07 -3.27 19.51
C LEU A 172 4.78 -2.25 18.41
N GLY A 173 5.83 -1.83 17.70
CA GLY A 173 5.84 -0.65 16.85
C GLY A 173 6.43 0.56 17.60
N CYS A 174 7.60 0.38 18.24
CA CYS A 174 8.07 1.32 19.24
C CYS A 174 8.54 2.68 18.70
N GLY A 175 8.73 2.82 17.38
CA GLY A 175 9.19 4.04 16.77
C GLY A 175 10.50 4.54 17.40
N ASP A 176 10.48 5.78 17.90
CA ASP A 176 11.63 6.40 18.56
C ASP A 176 11.86 5.95 20.02
N GLY A 177 11.12 4.94 20.50
CA GLY A 177 11.28 4.33 21.82
C GLY A 177 10.72 5.15 22.98
N SER A 178 10.00 6.25 22.74
CA SER A 178 9.56 7.16 23.80
C SER A 178 8.72 6.50 24.89
N LEU A 179 7.85 5.54 24.54
CA LEU A 179 7.01 4.81 25.52
C LEU A 179 7.86 3.96 26.47
N VAL A 180 8.75 3.10 25.97
CA VAL A 180 9.57 2.23 26.83
C VAL A 180 10.62 3.01 27.62
N ILE A 181 11.13 4.11 27.07
CA ILE A 181 12.01 5.03 27.81
C ILE A 181 11.25 5.70 28.95
N ALA A 182 10.03 6.20 28.70
CA ALA A 182 9.20 6.79 29.75
C ALA A 182 8.82 5.77 30.83
N ALA A 183 8.47 4.54 30.44
CA ALA A 183 8.16 3.46 31.37
C ALA A 183 9.29 3.25 32.39
N VAL A 184 10.53 3.17 31.93
CA VAL A 184 11.69 2.97 32.81
C VAL A 184 12.06 4.25 33.56
N LYS A 185 12.18 5.38 32.85
CA LYS A 185 12.72 6.63 33.41
C LYS A 185 11.77 7.33 34.38
N GLN A 186 10.48 7.30 34.09
CA GLN A 186 9.46 8.07 34.82
C GLN A 186 8.60 7.16 35.70
N PHE A 187 8.22 5.99 35.19
CA PHE A 187 7.36 5.03 35.91
C PHE A 187 8.13 3.90 36.59
N HIS A 188 9.46 3.96 36.52
CA HIS A 188 10.37 3.08 37.25
C HIS A 188 10.21 1.60 36.89
N ALA A 189 9.62 1.30 35.72
CA ALA A 189 9.45 -0.06 35.24
C ALA A 189 10.78 -0.83 35.27
N LYS A 190 10.70 -2.10 35.64
CA LYS A 190 11.86 -2.99 35.75
C LYS A 190 12.67 -3.04 34.45
N ARG A 191 11.97 -3.13 33.32
CA ARG A 191 12.56 -3.26 31.98
C ARG A 191 11.61 -2.80 30.89
N GLY A 192 12.17 -2.21 29.83
CA GLY A 192 11.46 -1.87 28.60
C GLY A 192 11.98 -2.65 27.39
N VAL A 193 11.10 -3.10 26.50
CA VAL A 193 11.48 -3.73 25.22
C VAL A 193 10.68 -3.10 24.08
N GLY A 194 11.35 -2.40 23.18
CA GLY A 194 10.75 -1.85 21.97
C GLY A 194 11.06 -2.70 20.75
N ILE A 195 10.06 -2.98 19.92
CA ILE A 195 10.22 -3.70 18.65
C ILE A 195 9.69 -2.82 17.53
N ASP A 196 10.50 -2.61 16.49
CA ASP A 196 10.09 -1.85 15.30
C ASP A 196 10.69 -2.47 14.03
N LEU A 197 9.96 -2.38 12.93
CA LEU A 197 10.40 -2.91 11.63
C LEU A 197 11.48 -2.02 10.99
N ASP A 198 11.39 -0.70 11.20
CA ASP A 198 12.26 0.28 10.56
C ASP A 198 13.61 0.41 11.31
N PRO A 199 14.74 0.05 10.66
CA PRO A 199 16.06 0.18 11.29
C PRO A 199 16.43 1.63 11.66
N GLN A 200 15.84 2.64 11.00
CA GLN A 200 16.04 4.04 11.36
C GLN A 200 15.37 4.36 12.71
N ARG A 201 14.14 3.89 12.94
CA ARG A 201 13.43 4.03 14.23
C ARG A 201 14.24 3.41 15.37
N ILE A 202 14.77 2.20 15.16
CA ILE A 202 15.63 1.52 16.14
C ILE A 202 16.91 2.30 16.45
N ARG A 203 17.54 2.92 15.45
CA ARG A 203 18.73 3.78 15.68
C ARG A 203 18.37 4.99 16.54
N GLU A 204 17.26 5.66 16.25
CA GLU A 204 16.79 6.82 17.00
C GLU A 204 16.41 6.44 18.44
N ALA A 205 15.72 5.32 18.63
CA ALA A 205 15.34 4.83 19.95
C ALA A 205 16.55 4.52 20.83
N LYS A 206 17.58 3.87 20.27
CA LYS A 206 18.84 3.61 20.97
C LYS A 206 19.55 4.91 21.35
N ALA A 207 19.62 5.88 20.43
CA ALA A 207 20.22 7.19 20.72
C ALA A 207 19.48 7.94 21.85
N LYS A 208 18.14 7.94 21.81
CA LYS A 208 17.30 8.57 22.84
C LYS A 208 17.43 7.87 24.20
N ALA A 209 17.54 6.54 24.24
CA ALA A 209 17.76 5.81 25.48
C ALA A 209 19.13 6.10 26.10
N LYS A 210 20.16 6.26 25.27
CA LYS A 210 21.48 6.72 25.69
C LYS A 210 21.44 8.10 26.31
N GLU A 211 20.82 9.06 25.63
CA GLU A 211 20.62 10.41 26.15
C GLU A 211 19.82 10.41 27.46
N ALA A 212 18.82 9.53 27.56
CA ALA A 212 17.99 9.39 28.74
C ALA A 212 18.68 8.68 29.92
N GLY A 213 19.81 7.99 29.68
CA GLY A 213 20.59 7.27 30.69
C GLY A 213 19.94 5.95 31.15
N VAL A 214 19.20 5.26 30.26
CA VAL A 214 18.43 4.04 30.61
C VAL A 214 18.83 2.80 29.81
N GLU A 215 19.97 2.83 29.10
CA GLU A 215 20.43 1.75 28.21
C GLU A 215 20.59 0.39 28.91
N ASP A 216 20.80 0.37 30.21
CA ASP A 216 20.90 -0.84 31.03
C ASP A 216 19.54 -1.54 31.28
N LYS A 217 18.44 -0.81 31.08
CA LYS A 217 17.07 -1.24 31.38
C LYS A 217 16.15 -1.29 30.17
N VAL A 218 16.58 -0.80 29.02
CA VAL A 218 15.80 -0.87 27.77
C VAL A 218 16.50 -1.67 26.69
N GLU A 219 15.72 -2.36 25.87
CA GLU A 219 16.20 -3.11 24.72
C GLU A 219 15.39 -2.74 23.48
N PHE A 220 16.06 -2.51 22.35
CA PHE A 220 15.41 -2.22 21.07
C PHE A 220 15.79 -3.24 20.01
N ARG A 221 14.77 -3.90 19.46
CA ARG A 221 14.89 -4.99 18.49
C ARG A 221 14.31 -4.55 17.15
N GLN A 222 15.10 -4.70 16.09
CA GLN A 222 14.55 -4.61 14.76
C GLN A 222 13.81 -5.91 14.45
N GLY A 223 12.54 -5.84 14.04
CA GLY A 223 11.79 -7.04 13.70
C GLY A 223 10.33 -6.80 13.32
N ASN A 224 9.74 -7.82 12.69
CA ASN A 224 8.32 -7.84 12.40
C ASN A 224 7.55 -8.26 13.66
N VAL A 225 6.71 -7.35 14.18
CA VAL A 225 5.89 -7.61 15.38
C VAL A 225 4.89 -8.75 15.20
N LEU A 226 4.58 -9.15 13.96
CA LEU A 226 3.71 -10.30 13.66
C LEU A 226 4.43 -11.65 13.73
N GLU A 227 5.75 -11.65 13.86
CA GLU A 227 6.59 -12.85 13.92
C GLU A 227 7.22 -13.07 15.31
N VAL A 228 6.97 -12.16 16.26
CA VAL A 228 7.53 -12.28 17.62
C VAL A 228 6.97 -13.51 18.33
N ASP A 229 7.84 -14.27 18.97
CA ASP A 229 7.51 -15.51 19.68
C ASP A 229 8.05 -15.55 21.12
N ASP A 230 8.62 -14.44 21.60
CA ASP A 230 9.30 -14.35 22.89
C ASP A 230 8.76 -13.25 23.82
N ILE A 231 7.47 -12.88 23.71
CA ILE A 231 6.87 -11.80 24.52
C ILE A 231 6.26 -12.26 25.85
N ALA A 232 6.39 -13.54 26.22
CA ALA A 232 5.77 -14.11 27.44
C ALA A 232 6.25 -13.49 28.78
N LYS A 233 7.29 -12.66 28.74
CA LYS A 233 7.78 -11.88 29.90
C LYS A 233 7.08 -10.54 30.07
N ALA A 234 6.35 -10.06 29.05
CA ALA A 234 5.64 -8.79 29.13
C ALA A 234 4.54 -8.85 30.20
N THR A 235 4.51 -7.85 31.07
CA THR A 235 3.42 -7.63 32.02
C THR A 235 2.51 -6.49 31.57
N VAL A 236 3.03 -5.62 30.68
CA VAL A 236 2.31 -4.56 29.99
C VAL A 236 2.74 -4.53 28.53
N VAL A 237 1.77 -4.43 27.61
CA VAL A 237 2.01 -4.19 26.17
C VAL A 237 1.36 -2.86 25.78
N MET A 238 2.14 -1.98 25.16
CA MET A 238 1.69 -0.72 24.59
C MET A 238 1.56 -0.85 23.07
N LEU A 239 0.51 -0.24 22.51
CA LEU A 239 0.22 -0.25 21.08
C LEU A 239 -0.18 1.15 20.61
N TYR A 240 0.45 1.63 19.54
CA TYR A 240 -0.05 2.75 18.74
C TYR A 240 0.18 2.44 17.26
N MET A 241 -0.68 1.56 16.74
CA MET A 241 -0.59 1.00 15.39
C MET A 241 -1.85 1.33 14.60
N SER A 242 -2.73 0.37 14.37
CA SER A 242 -4.01 0.58 13.68
C SER A 242 -5.01 -0.49 14.10
N ASP A 243 -6.30 -0.30 13.78
CA ASP A 243 -7.33 -1.31 14.05
C ASP A 243 -7.03 -2.65 13.36
N GLU A 244 -6.52 -2.64 12.13
CA GLU A 244 -6.19 -3.86 11.38
C GLU A 244 -4.95 -4.54 11.96
N MET A 245 -3.89 -3.78 12.26
CA MET A 245 -2.68 -4.33 12.85
C MET A 245 -2.96 -4.91 14.24
N ASN A 246 -3.73 -4.20 15.06
CA ASN A 246 -4.15 -4.68 16.37
C ASN A 246 -4.89 -6.02 16.26
N GLN A 247 -5.80 -6.17 15.31
CA GLN A 247 -6.49 -7.44 15.06
C GLN A 247 -5.55 -8.58 14.66
N LYS A 248 -4.51 -8.30 13.86
CA LYS A 248 -3.49 -9.29 13.51
C LYS A 248 -2.59 -9.66 14.68
N LEU A 249 -2.35 -8.72 15.61
CA LEU A 249 -1.58 -8.95 16.84
C LEU A 249 -2.37 -9.72 17.90
N MET A 250 -3.70 -9.60 17.96
CA MET A 250 -4.55 -10.30 18.94
C MET A 250 -4.19 -11.79 19.15
N PRO A 251 -4.12 -12.66 18.12
CA PRO A 251 -3.79 -14.07 18.33
C PRO A 251 -2.37 -14.29 18.89
N ILE A 252 -1.43 -13.40 18.59
CA ILE A 252 -0.05 -13.46 19.09
C ILE A 252 -0.03 -13.10 20.58
N LEU A 253 -0.71 -12.00 20.94
CA LEU A 253 -0.87 -11.54 22.31
C LEU A 253 -1.59 -12.59 23.17
N GLN A 254 -2.71 -13.14 22.67
CA GLN A 254 -3.47 -14.22 23.33
C GLN A 254 -2.63 -15.46 23.60
N LYS A 255 -1.81 -15.86 22.63
CA LYS A 255 -1.01 -17.08 22.73
C LYS A 255 0.13 -16.94 23.74
N GLN A 256 0.71 -15.75 23.86
CA GLN A 256 2.00 -15.58 24.55
C GLN A 256 1.89 -14.86 25.90
N LEU A 257 0.94 -13.94 26.06
CA LEU A 257 0.82 -13.20 27.30
C LEU A 257 0.24 -14.07 28.42
N LYS A 258 0.78 -13.87 29.62
CA LYS A 258 0.28 -14.54 30.82
C LYS A 258 -1.03 -13.89 31.27
N PRO A 259 -1.95 -14.63 31.92
CA PRO A 259 -3.10 -14.05 32.59
C PRO A 259 -2.69 -12.90 33.52
N GLY A 260 -3.41 -11.79 33.45
CA GLY A 260 -3.11 -10.56 34.21
C GLY A 260 -2.18 -9.57 33.51
N ALA A 261 -1.58 -9.91 32.36
CA ALA A 261 -0.92 -8.93 31.52
C ALA A 261 -1.93 -7.88 31.04
N ARG A 262 -1.50 -6.61 30.98
CA ARG A 262 -2.34 -5.48 30.55
C ARG A 262 -1.92 -5.04 29.16
N ILE A 263 -2.89 -4.68 28.32
CA ILE A 263 -2.66 -4.14 26.99
C ILE A 263 -3.29 -2.75 26.94
N VAL A 264 -2.53 -1.74 26.52
CA VAL A 264 -3.04 -0.38 26.32
C VAL A 264 -2.80 0.03 24.88
N SER A 265 -3.88 0.32 24.17
CA SER A 265 -3.86 0.80 22.79
C SER A 265 -4.24 2.28 22.76
N HIS A 266 -3.43 3.09 22.07
CA HIS A 266 -3.71 4.49 21.82
C HIS A 266 -4.57 4.64 20.57
N ARG A 267 -5.75 5.27 20.72
CA ARG A 267 -6.74 5.61 19.66
C ARG A 267 -7.43 4.42 18.98
N PHE A 268 -6.72 3.33 18.73
CA PHE A 268 -7.20 2.19 17.95
C PHE A 268 -7.79 1.09 18.83
N THR A 269 -8.82 0.45 18.31
CA THR A 269 -9.51 -0.68 18.92
C THR A 269 -8.72 -1.98 18.75
N MET A 270 -9.14 -3.01 19.48
CA MET A 270 -8.59 -4.36 19.37
C MET A 270 -9.63 -5.30 18.72
N GLY A 271 -10.33 -4.82 17.69
CA GLY A 271 -11.39 -5.57 17.02
C GLY A 271 -12.51 -6.01 17.97
N GLY A 272 -12.72 -7.32 18.09
CA GLY A 272 -13.76 -7.89 18.96
C GLY A 272 -13.44 -7.86 20.47
N TRP A 273 -12.24 -7.45 20.87
CA TRP A 273 -11.89 -7.31 22.29
C TRP A 273 -12.44 -6.03 22.88
N GLN A 274 -13.39 -6.18 23.81
CA GLN A 274 -13.93 -5.07 24.58
C GLN A 274 -12.91 -4.60 25.62
N PRO A 275 -12.65 -3.27 25.74
CA PRO A 275 -11.72 -2.76 26.72
C PRO A 275 -12.32 -2.84 28.14
N ASP A 276 -11.49 -3.20 29.12
CA ASP A 276 -11.87 -3.11 30.54
C ASP A 276 -12.07 -1.64 30.99
N LYS A 277 -11.33 -0.71 30.36
CA LYS A 277 -11.42 0.72 30.64
C LYS A 277 -10.99 1.55 29.42
N THR A 278 -11.67 2.68 29.22
CA THR A 278 -11.33 3.71 28.23
C THR A 278 -11.06 5.03 28.95
N VAL A 279 -10.06 5.78 28.50
CA VAL A 279 -9.73 7.12 29.02
C VAL A 279 -9.59 8.08 27.84
N THR A 280 -10.23 9.24 27.96
CA THR A 280 -10.02 10.37 27.03
C THR A 280 -8.91 11.26 27.58
N VAL A 281 -7.99 11.64 26.71
CA VAL A 281 -6.90 12.58 27.04
C VAL A 281 -7.12 13.84 26.22
N ASP A 282 -7.37 14.95 26.90
CA ASP A 282 -7.50 16.25 26.24
C ASP A 282 -6.09 16.77 25.94
N LEU A 283 -5.74 16.81 24.65
CA LEU A 283 -4.50 17.44 24.21
C LEU A 283 -4.71 18.94 24.06
N PRO A 284 -3.70 19.77 24.38
CA PRO A 284 -3.71 21.15 23.96
C PRO A 284 -3.94 21.18 22.44
N GLN A 285 -4.77 22.10 21.94
CA GLN A 285 -4.85 22.38 20.51
C GLN A 285 -3.50 22.96 20.06
N GLU A 286 -2.54 22.09 19.78
CA GLU A 286 -1.44 22.46 18.91
C GLU A 286 -1.96 22.40 17.47
N ASP A 287 -1.57 23.38 16.66
CA ASP A 287 -1.75 23.35 15.21
C ASP A 287 -1.00 22.12 14.67
N ILE A 288 -1.63 20.95 14.71
CA ILE A 288 -1.17 19.76 14.00
C ILE A 288 -1.46 20.08 12.54
N PRO A 289 -0.46 20.44 11.71
CA PRO A 289 -0.74 20.78 10.32
C PRO A 289 -1.42 19.57 9.67
N GLU A 290 -2.44 19.82 8.83
CA GLU A 290 -3.28 18.77 8.21
C GLU A 290 -2.45 17.66 7.54
N GLU A 291 -1.24 17.96 7.09
CA GLU A 291 -0.27 17.00 6.54
C GLU A 291 0.24 15.93 7.54
N LYS A 292 -0.01 16.11 8.85
CA LYS A 292 0.29 15.17 9.94
C LYS A 292 -0.95 14.41 10.46
N LEU A 293 -2.13 14.69 9.92
CA LEU A 293 -3.37 13.93 10.12
C LEU A 293 -3.60 12.93 8.96
#